data_AF-A0A960D356-F1
#
_entry.id   AF-A0A960D356-F1
#
_cell.length_a   1.000
_cell.length_b   1.000
_cell.length_c   1.000
_cell.angle_alpha   90.00
_cell.angle_beta   90.00
_cell.angle_gamma   90.00
#
_symmetry.space_group_name_H-M   'P 1'
#
loop_
_entity.id
_entity.type
_entity.pdbx_description
1 polymer ?
#
loop_
_entity_poly.entity_id
_entity_poly.type
_entity_poly.pdbx_seq_one_letter_code
_entity_poly.pdbx_strand_id
1 'polypeptide(L)'
;LAEGLALIEGSISVLRHAAWAVDELPGPHAVEAARVAKIYCARAALTVCETSIQVHGGIGNTWECLAHIYLRRVLAATETWPVKLKELSIGLS
;
A
#
# COMPACT_ATOMS: atom_id res chain seq x y z
N LEU A 1 16.88 3.74 -1.40
CA LEU A 1 16.29 3.48 -2.74
C LEU A 1 16.11 1.98 -3.02
N ALA A 2 17.13 1.12 -2.80
CA ALA A 2 16.99 -0.33 -2.99
C ALA A 2 15.86 -0.97 -2.16
N GLU A 3 15.72 -0.58 -0.88
CA GLU A 3 14.61 -1.03 -0.03
C GLU A 3 13.24 -0.63 -0.58
N GLY A 4 13.11 0.59 -1.11
CA GLY A 4 11.89 1.06 -1.75
C GLY A 4 11.50 0.22 -2.96
N LEU A 5 12.48 -0.18 -3.78
CA LEU A 5 12.24 -1.09 -4.89
C LEU A 5 11.78 -2.47 -4.40
N ALA A 6 12.41 -3.01 -3.36
CA ALA A 6 12.00 -4.29 -2.77
C ALA A 6 10.56 -4.25 -2.24
N LEU A 7 10.14 -3.13 -1.62
CA LEU A 7 8.76 -2.92 -1.17
C LEU A 7 7.77 -2.83 -2.33
N ILE A 8 8.15 -2.20 -3.45
CA ILE A 8 7.31 -2.11 -4.65
C ILE A 8 7.14 -3.49 -5.27
N GLU A 9 8.22 -4.25 -5.46
CA GLU A 9 8.15 -5.62 -6.01
C GLU A 9 7.35 -6.56 -5.12
N GLY A 10 7.52 -6.46 -3.79
CA GLY A 10 6.68 -7.16 -2.83
C GLY A 10 5.20 -6.82 -3.00
N SER A 11 4.87 -5.54 -3.21
CA SER A 11 3.50 -5.07 -3.44
C SER A 11 2.90 -5.64 -4.71
N ILE A 12 3.68 -5.69 -5.80
CA ILE A 12 3.25 -6.29 -7.08
C ILE A 12 2.98 -7.79 -6.89
N SER A 13 3.85 -8.50 -6.17
CA SER A 13 3.71 -9.93 -5.93
C SER A 13 2.43 -10.26 -5.16
N VAL A 14 2.19 -9.60 -4.02
CA VAL A 14 0.98 -9.85 -3.21
C VAL A 14 -0.30 -9.41 -3.92
N LEU A 15 -0.25 -8.33 -4.71
CA LEU A 15 -1.40 -7.87 -5.50
C LEU A 15 -1.76 -8.89 -6.59
N ARG A 16 -0.76 -9.45 -7.30
CA ARG A 16 -0.97 -10.48 -8.30
C ARG A 16 -1.55 -11.76 -7.68
N HIS A 17 -1.07 -12.15 -6.51
CA HIS A 17 -1.65 -13.28 -5.77
C HIS A 17 -3.12 -13.02 -5.39
N ALA A 18 -3.45 -11.82 -4.91
CA ALA A 18 -4.83 -11.45 -4.61
C ALA A 18 -5.73 -11.46 -5.85
N ALA A 19 -5.23 -10.98 -7.00
CA ALA A 19 -5.96 -11.03 -8.27
C ALA A 19 -6.23 -12.48 -8.71
N TRP A 20 -5.19 -13.33 -8.71
CA TRP A 20 -5.34 -14.75 -8.99
C TRP A 20 -6.34 -15.44 -8.04
N ALA A 21 -6.30 -15.11 -6.75
CA ALA A 21 -7.20 -15.69 -5.76
C ALA A 21 -8.68 -15.35 -6.01
N VAL A 22 -8.97 -14.19 -6.62
CA VAL A 22 -10.35 -13.84 -7.03
C VAL A 22 -10.86 -14.77 -8.13
N ASP A 23 -9.99 -15.19 -9.05
CA ASP A 23 -10.36 -16.06 -10.17
C ASP A 23 -10.46 -17.54 -9.74
N GLU A 24 -9.58 -17.99 -8.84
CA GLU A 24 -9.35 -19.43 -8.61
C GLU A 24 -9.78 -19.94 -7.22
N LEU A 25 -9.99 -19.06 -6.23
CA LEU A 25 -10.33 -19.47 -4.86
C LEU A 25 -11.78 -19.15 -4.48
N PRO A 26 -12.35 -19.90 -3.52
CA PRO A 26 -13.63 -19.53 -2.92
C PRO A 26 -13.59 -18.13 -2.30
N GLY A 27 -14.72 -17.41 -2.37
CA GLY A 27 -14.84 -16.01 -1.97
C GLY A 27 -14.16 -15.63 -0.64
N PRO A 28 -14.31 -16.39 0.47
CA PRO A 28 -13.64 -16.07 1.73
C PRO A 28 -12.11 -16.00 1.63
N HIS A 29 -11.49 -16.91 0.88
CA HIS A 29 -10.04 -16.95 0.69
C HIS A 29 -9.56 -15.84 -0.26
N ALA A 30 -10.33 -15.53 -1.30
CA ALA A 30 -10.07 -14.37 -2.17
C ALA A 30 -10.09 -13.05 -1.38
N VAL A 31 -11.07 -12.89 -0.49
CA VAL A 31 -11.18 -11.70 0.40
C VAL A 31 -9.99 -11.62 1.35
N GLU A 32 -9.55 -12.74 1.92
CA GLU A 32 -8.36 -12.77 2.79
C GLU A 32 -7.10 -12.32 2.03
N ALA A 33 -6.86 -12.87 0.85
CA ALA A 33 -5.73 -12.47 -0.01
C ALA A 33 -5.78 -10.97 -0.37
N ALA A 34 -6.97 -10.44 -0.69
CA ALA A 34 -7.16 -9.02 -0.98
C ALA A 34 -6.87 -8.13 0.23
N ARG A 35 -7.26 -8.53 1.45
CA ARG A 35 -6.94 -7.77 2.67
C ARG A 35 -5.43 -7.74 2.94
N VAL A 36 -4.74 -8.88 2.76
CA VAL A 36 -3.28 -8.94 2.89
C VAL A 36 -2.61 -8.01 1.88
N ALA A 37 -3.03 -8.06 0.62
CA ALA A 37 -2.51 -7.17 -0.43
C ALA A 37 -2.76 -5.69 -0.08
N LYS A 38 -3.96 -5.32 0.38
CA LYS A 38 -4.29 -3.94 0.79
C LYS A 38 -3.36 -3.44 1.89
N ILE A 39 -3.16 -4.22 2.94
CA ILE A 39 -2.33 -3.82 4.09
C ILE A 39 -0.87 -3.68 3.68
N TYR A 40 -0.35 -4.65 2.93
CA TYR A 40 1.03 -4.60 2.47
C TYR A 40 1.28 -3.39 1.56
N CYS A 41 0.46 -3.22 0.51
CA CYS A 41 0.61 -2.14 -0.46
C CYS A 41 0.49 -0.76 0.19
N ALA A 42 -0.45 -0.59 1.11
CA ALA A 42 -0.66 0.69 1.78
C ALA A 42 0.52 1.09 2.68
N ARG A 43 1.08 0.13 3.43
CA ARG A 43 2.28 0.36 4.26
C ARG A 43 3.51 0.63 3.40
N ALA A 44 3.72 -0.18 2.36
CA ALA A 44 4.82 0.00 1.41
C ALA A 44 4.76 1.37 0.72
N ALA A 45 3.59 1.74 0.21
CA ALA A 45 3.39 3.01 -0.47
C ALA A 45 3.63 4.21 0.46
N LEU A 46 3.27 4.11 1.74
CA LEU A 46 3.51 5.18 2.72
C LEU A 46 5.00 5.40 2.90
N THR A 47 5.74 4.33 3.20
CA THR A 47 7.20 4.38 3.36
C THR A 47 7.90 4.91 2.10
N VAL A 48 7.49 4.45 0.91
CA VAL A 48 8.09 4.90 -0.36
C VAL A 48 7.79 6.38 -0.62
N CYS A 49 6.55 6.84 -0.40
CA CYS A 49 6.19 8.24 -0.63
C CYS A 49 6.86 9.18 0.38
N GLU A 50 6.93 8.81 1.66
CA GLU A 50 7.67 9.58 2.68
C GLU A 50 9.17 9.66 2.34
N THR A 51 9.77 8.55 1.92
CA THR A 51 11.17 8.53 1.47
C THR A 51 11.36 9.44 0.25
N SER A 52 10.42 9.44 -0.70
CA SER A 52 10.45 10.33 -1.86
C SER A 52 10.46 11.81 -1.46
N ILE A 53 9.64 12.20 -0.49
CA ILE A 53 9.67 13.56 0.07
C ILE A 53 11.05 13.89 0.65
N GLN A 54 11.61 13.00 1.46
CA GLN A 54 12.91 13.23 2.10
C GLN A 54 14.06 13.35 1.09
N VAL A 55 14.05 12.54 0.02
CA VAL A 55 15.07 12.59 -1.04
C VAL A 55 15.04 13.92 -1.80
N HIS A 56 13.86 14.49 -2.03
CA HIS A 56 13.72 15.78 -2.71
C HIS A 56 13.92 16.97 -1.76
N GLY A 57 13.78 16.78 -0.44
CA GLY A 57 13.83 17.86 0.53
C GLY A 57 12.65 18.83 0.37
N GLY A 58 12.89 20.13 0.56
CA GLY A 58 11.83 21.15 0.57
C GLY A 58 10.97 21.17 -0.71
N ILE A 59 11.58 21.00 -1.89
CA ILE A 59 10.86 20.99 -3.17
C ILE A 59 9.86 19.82 -3.26
N GLY A 60 10.07 18.73 -2.51
CA GLY A 60 9.14 17.61 -2.47
C GLY A 60 7.74 18.00 -1.99
N ASN A 61 7.62 19.12 -1.26
CA ASN A 61 6.36 19.68 -0.74
C ASN A 61 5.78 20.82 -1.57
N THR A 62 6.41 21.19 -2.69
CA THR A 62 5.96 22.28 -3.55
C THR A 62 5.33 21.78 -4.85
N TRP A 63 4.71 22.65 -5.64
CA TRP A 63 4.00 22.26 -6.87
C TRP A 63 4.93 21.86 -8.02
N GLU A 64 6.20 22.20 -7.93
CA GLU A 64 7.25 21.85 -8.86
C GLU A 64 7.63 20.36 -8.77
N CYS A 65 7.28 19.67 -7.67
CA CYS A 65 7.46 18.23 -7.51
C CYS A 65 6.17 17.55 -7.02
N LEU A 66 5.64 16.62 -7.81
CA LEU A 66 4.37 15.97 -7.48
C LEU A 66 4.45 14.93 -6.33
N ALA A 67 5.62 14.75 -5.69
CA ALA A 67 5.82 13.78 -4.60
C ALA A 67 4.77 13.94 -3.47
N HIS A 68 4.50 15.17 -3.04
CA HIS A 68 3.49 15.48 -2.02
C HIS A 68 2.06 15.09 -2.40
N ILE A 69 1.71 15.06 -3.68
CA ILE A 69 0.39 14.58 -4.14
C ILE A 69 0.26 13.07 -3.89
N TYR A 70 1.30 12.30 -4.19
CA TYR A 70 1.29 10.85 -3.96
C TYR A 70 1.24 10.51 -2.48
N LEU A 71 2.00 11.22 -1.63
CA LEU A 71 1.92 11.04 -0.18
C LEU A 71 0.50 11.30 0.35
N ARG A 72 -0.16 12.39 -0.07
CA ARG A 72 -1.55 12.68 0.33
C ARG A 72 -2.54 11.60 -0.10
N ARG A 73 -2.38 11.04 -1.31
CA ARG A 73 -3.23 9.94 -1.78
C ARG A 73 -3.08 8.69 -0.92
N VAL A 74 -1.84 8.34 -0.56
CA VAL A 74 -1.58 7.18 0.30
C VAL A 74 -2.17 7.40 1.69
N LEU A 75 -1.98 8.59 2.28
CA LEU A 75 -2.55 8.93 3.59
C LEU A 75 -4.08 8.78 3.59
N ALA A 76 -4.77 9.36 2.60
CA ALA A 76 -6.21 9.20 2.46
C ALA A 76 -6.63 7.73 2.29
N ALA A 77 -5.88 6.95 1.50
CA ALA A 77 -6.16 5.52 1.29
C ALA A 77 -5.87 4.63 2.51
N THR A 78 -5.00 5.08 3.42
CA THR A 78 -4.71 4.41 4.71
C THR A 78 -5.70 4.80 5.81
N GLU A 79 -6.22 6.02 5.80
CA GLU A 79 -7.20 6.49 6.78
C GLU A 79 -8.59 5.91 6.53
N THR A 80 -9.01 5.86 5.25
CA THR A 80 -10.33 5.37 4.85
C THR A 80 -10.49 3.85 5.02
N TRP A 81 -9.38 3.10 4.98
CA TRP A 81 -9.38 1.67 5.19
C TRP A 81 -8.26 1.34 6.17
N PRO A 82 -8.57 1.07 7.44
CA PRO A 82 -7.53 0.88 8.44
C PRO A 82 -6.70 -0.38 8.10
N VAL A 83 -5.38 -0.24 8.29
CA VAL A 83 -4.37 -1.20 7.81
C VAL A 83 -3.63 -1.88 8.97
N LYS A 84 -4.31 -2.11 10.10
CA LYS A 84 -3.69 -2.80 11.24
C LYS A 84 -3.79 -4.30 11.04
N LEU A 85 -2.72 -5.01 11.37
CA LEU A 85 -2.68 -6.48 11.28
C LEU A 85 -3.76 -7.16 12.13
N LYS A 86 -4.16 -6.52 13.25
CA LYS A 86 -5.27 -6.99 14.10
C LYS A 86 -6.63 -6.98 13.38
N GLU A 87 -6.80 -6.18 12.34
CA GLU A 87 -8.05 -6.05 11.58
C GLU A 87 -8.19 -7.16 10.52
N LEU A 88 -7.12 -7.90 10.18
CA LEU A 88 -7.19 -9.08 9.31
C LEU A 88 -7.95 -10.23 9.96
N SER A 89 -7.69 -10.50 11.24
CA SER A 89 -8.18 -11.68 11.95
C SER A 89 -9.57 -11.53 12.55
N ILE A 90 -10.03 -10.30 12.80
CA ILE A 90 -11.29 -10.04 13.53
C ILE A 90 -12.47 -9.84 12.55
N GLY A 91 -12.21 -9.74 11.25
CA GLY A 91 -13.22 -9.25 10.31
C GLY A 91 -13.49 -7.77 10.55
N LEU A 92 -13.90 -7.06 9.50
CA LEU A 92 -14.42 -5.70 9.68
C LEU A 92 -15.73 -5.84 10.47
N SER A 93 -15.72 -5.41 11.73
CA SER A 93 -16.95 -5.16 12.51
C SER A 93 -17.62 -3.90 12.03
#